data_AF-A0A1S8B1U1-F1
#
_entry.id   AF-A0A1S8B1U1-F1
#
_cell.length_a   1.000
_cell.length_b   1.000
_cell.length_c   1.000
_cell.angle_alpha   90.00
_cell.angle_beta   90.00
_cell.angle_gamma   90.00
#
_symmetry.space_group_name_H-M   'P 1'
#
loop_
_entity.id
_entity.type
_entity.pdbx_description
1 polymer ?
#
loop_
_entity_poly.entity_id
_entity_poly.type
_entity_poly.pdbx_seq_one_letter_code
_entity_poly.pdbx_strand_id
1 'polypeptide(L)'
;MPLGPTRRLILLLILGAGICSVLYISSFRPPITSRPGGIVNPAQAPHDIGSATLTGPAIAPKLGNETAKAELGNAAWKLLHTTFARFPDNPTPDEQVALKSYIHLFQRLYPCGECAQHFSKILEKFPPQVSSRSAAAAWGCHVHNEVNQRLNKDIFDCSKIGDFYDCGCADTEEDEESDKKDSKVSAHEKPDMPADRVEKLSGDNGREVDLVGILNGEKPLELEKEG
;
A
#
# COMPACT_ATOMS: atom_id res chain seq x y z
N MET A 1 34.77 66.62 23.37
CA MET A 1 34.00 66.82 24.61
C MET A 1 33.72 65.45 25.24
N PRO A 2 34.01 65.24 26.53
CA PRO A 2 33.79 63.95 27.19
C PRO A 2 32.29 63.63 27.21
N LEU A 3 31.90 62.43 26.77
CA LEU A 3 30.52 61.98 26.88
C LEU A 3 30.11 61.98 28.36
N GLY A 4 29.04 62.73 28.68
CA GLY A 4 28.52 62.86 30.03
C GLY A 4 28.09 61.51 30.65
N PRO A 5 28.11 61.39 31.99
CA PRO A 5 27.93 60.13 32.71
C PRO A 5 26.62 59.41 32.36
N THR A 6 25.53 60.15 32.08
CA THR A 6 24.24 59.61 31.61
C THR A 6 24.32 58.97 30.24
N ARG A 7 25.09 59.54 29.30
CA ARG A 7 25.25 58.98 27.95
C ARG A 7 26.12 57.72 27.97
N ARG A 8 27.07 57.61 28.90
CA ARG A 8 27.85 56.39 29.13
C ARG A 8 26.97 55.28 29.72
N LEU A 9 26.11 55.61 30.67
CA LEU A 9 25.18 54.64 31.28
C LEU A 9 24.17 54.09 30.25
N ILE A 10 23.60 54.97 29.41
CA ILE A 10 22.66 54.55 28.36
C ILE A 10 23.35 53.63 27.35
N LEU A 11 24.58 53.93 26.95
CA LEU A 11 25.35 53.07 26.05
C LEU A 11 25.63 51.69 26.67
N LEU A 12 25.94 51.64 27.97
CA LEU A 12 26.15 50.37 28.68
C LEU A 12 24.87 49.54 28.79
N LEU A 13 23.71 50.17 29.00
CA LEU A 13 22.43 49.47 29.05
C LEU A 13 22.04 48.90 27.68
N ILE A 14 22.24 49.64 26.59
CA ILE A 14 21.97 49.15 25.24
C ILE A 14 22.90 47.98 24.89
N LEU A 15 24.18 48.08 25.26
CA LEU A 15 25.17 47.04 24.99
C LEU A 15 24.88 45.77 25.82
N GLY A 16 24.47 45.93 27.08
CA GLY A 16 24.00 44.83 27.93
C GLY A 16 22.73 44.15 27.39
N ALA A 17 21.72 44.93 26.97
CA ALA A 17 20.50 44.38 26.38
C ALA A 17 20.77 43.65 25.05
N GLY A 18 21.71 44.15 24.24
CA GLY A 18 22.16 43.49 23.01
C GLY A 18 22.84 42.14 23.31
N ILE A 19 23.74 42.10 24.29
CA ILE A 19 24.41 40.86 24.71
C ILE A 19 23.39 39.85 25.25
N CYS A 20 22.47 40.26 26.13
CA CYS A 20 21.43 39.39 26.66
C CYS A 20 20.52 38.84 25.55
N SER A 21 20.17 39.66 24.55
CA SER A 21 19.36 39.22 23.41
C SER A 21 20.10 38.20 22.55
N VAL A 22 21.40 38.39 22.29
CA VAL A 22 22.22 37.41 21.55
C VAL A 22 22.34 36.10 22.32
N LEU A 23 22.56 36.15 23.63
CA LEU A 23 22.63 34.95 24.48
C LEU A 23 21.30 34.21 24.53
N TYR A 24 20.18 34.93 24.66
CA TYR A 24 18.84 34.35 24.62
C TYR A 24 18.54 33.70 23.27
N ILE A 25 18.84 34.37 22.14
CA ILE A 25 18.66 33.78 20.80
C ILE A 25 19.58 32.57 20.60
N SER A 26 20.79 32.58 21.18
CA SER A 26 21.73 31.46 21.09
C SER A 26 21.28 30.24 21.91
N SER A 27 20.51 30.42 22.99
CA SER A 27 19.94 29.30 23.76
C SER A 27 18.78 28.59 23.05
N PHE A 28 18.16 29.22 22.05
CA PHE A 28 17.14 28.60 21.20
C PHE A 28 17.67 28.07 19.87
N ARG A 29 18.98 28.18 19.60
CA ARG A 29 19.56 27.47 18.45
C ARG A 29 19.70 25.99 18.81
N PRO A 30 18.99 25.08 18.12
CA PRO A 30 19.31 23.66 18.24
C PRO A 30 20.78 23.47 17.85
N PRO A 31 21.51 22.52 18.46
CA PRO A 31 22.88 22.26 18.10
C PRO A 31 22.94 21.96 16.60
N ILE A 32 23.55 22.85 15.82
CA ILE A 32 23.91 22.56 14.45
C ILE A 32 25.01 21.52 14.55
N THR A 33 24.65 20.25 14.41
CA THR A 33 25.55 19.13 14.19
C THR A 33 26.21 19.29 12.83
N SER A 34 27.08 20.29 12.70
CA SER A 34 28.00 20.43 11.58
C SER A 34 29.08 19.37 11.75
N ARG A 35 28.85 18.16 11.25
CA ARG A 35 29.95 17.23 10.98
C ARG A 35 30.82 17.86 9.88
N PRO A 36 32.13 18.07 10.10
CA PRO A 36 33.01 18.51 9.05
C PRO A 36 33.32 17.31 8.13
N GLY A 37 33.01 17.45 6.84
CA GLY A 37 33.58 16.60 5.79
C GLY A 37 33.01 15.18 5.68
N GLY A 38 31.70 15.04 5.52
CA GLY A 38 31.16 13.89 4.81
C GLY A 38 30.92 14.27 3.36
N ILE A 39 31.62 13.65 2.41
CA ILE A 39 31.22 13.67 1.01
C ILE A 39 29.76 13.18 0.98
N VAL A 40 28.81 14.07 0.72
CA VAL A 40 27.46 13.65 0.33
C VAL A 40 27.62 13.09 -1.07
N ASN A 41 27.83 11.77 -1.15
CA ASN A 41 27.64 11.05 -2.38
C ASN A 41 26.19 11.26 -2.81
N PRO A 42 25.90 11.76 -4.02
CA PRO A 42 24.55 11.78 -4.57
C PRO A 42 24.01 10.36 -4.89
N ALA A 43 24.70 9.32 -4.41
CA ALA A 43 24.35 7.90 -4.50
C ALA A 43 23.70 7.36 -3.20
N GLN A 44 23.18 8.23 -2.32
CA GLN A 44 22.19 7.78 -1.34
C GLN A 44 20.88 7.57 -2.10
N ALA A 45 20.80 6.40 -2.75
CA ALA A 45 19.61 5.84 -3.36
C ALA A 45 18.39 5.97 -2.42
N PRO A 46 17.15 6.00 -2.94
CA PRO A 46 15.95 5.98 -2.11
C PRO A 46 16.08 4.87 -1.06
N HIS A 47 15.60 5.14 0.15
CA HIS A 47 15.68 4.24 1.29
C HIS A 47 15.10 2.85 0.96
N ASP A 48 15.92 1.96 0.40
CA ASP A 48 15.54 0.60 0.10
C ASP A 48 15.28 -0.10 1.43
N ILE A 49 14.04 -0.56 1.63
CA ILE A 49 13.73 -1.50 2.69
C ILE A 49 14.60 -2.74 2.42
N GLY A 50 15.68 -2.88 3.19
CA GLY A 50 16.64 -3.96 2.98
C GLY A 50 15.93 -5.31 2.94
N SER A 51 16.34 -6.19 2.02
CA SER A 51 15.71 -7.50 1.81
C SER A 51 15.48 -8.29 3.11
N ALA A 52 16.39 -8.15 4.08
CA ALA A 52 16.28 -8.79 5.40
C ALA A 52 15.02 -8.39 6.19
N THR A 53 14.48 -7.19 5.96
CA THR A 53 13.24 -6.72 6.59
C THR A 53 12.01 -7.35 5.95
N LEU A 54 12.05 -7.66 4.66
CA LEU A 54 10.94 -8.28 3.92
C LEU A 54 10.93 -9.80 4.05
N THR A 55 12.08 -10.44 4.31
CA THR A 55 12.22 -11.89 4.39
C THR A 55 12.35 -12.38 5.83
N GLY A 56 11.52 -13.34 6.25
CA GLY A 56 11.66 -14.03 7.54
C GLY A 56 10.32 -14.31 8.22
N PRO A 57 10.34 -14.87 9.45
CA PRO A 57 9.18 -15.52 10.05
C PRO A 57 8.12 -14.52 10.51
N ALA A 58 6.94 -15.06 10.81
CA ALA A 58 5.90 -14.35 11.54
C ALA A 58 6.44 -13.76 12.86
N ILE A 59 6.15 -12.49 13.13
CA ILE A 59 6.60 -11.81 14.35
C ILE A 59 5.59 -12.01 15.49
N ALA A 60 4.31 -12.02 15.18
CA ALA A 60 3.26 -12.18 16.18
C ALA A 60 3.20 -13.62 16.74
N PRO A 61 2.81 -13.79 18.01
CA PRO A 61 2.56 -15.12 18.59
C PRO A 61 1.25 -15.72 18.05
N LYS A 62 0.94 -16.94 18.51
CA LYS A 62 -0.31 -17.64 18.17
C LYS A 62 -1.54 -16.85 18.64
N LEU A 63 -2.58 -16.73 17.79
CA LEU A 63 -3.86 -16.12 18.16
C LEU A 63 -4.91 -17.18 18.49
N GLY A 64 -5.01 -17.55 19.77
CA GLY A 64 -5.86 -18.66 20.21
C GLY A 64 -7.37 -18.39 20.31
N ASN A 65 -7.81 -17.13 20.24
CA ASN A 65 -9.24 -16.81 20.27
C ASN A 65 -9.83 -16.90 18.85
N GLU A 66 -10.65 -17.92 18.59
CA GLU A 66 -11.19 -18.23 17.27
C GLU A 66 -12.12 -17.14 16.71
N THR A 67 -12.97 -16.55 17.55
CA THR A 67 -13.86 -15.46 17.13
C THR A 67 -13.07 -14.23 16.72
N ALA A 68 -12.13 -13.80 17.57
CA ALA A 68 -11.26 -12.66 17.27
C ALA A 68 -10.40 -12.90 16.03
N LYS A 69 -9.94 -14.14 15.82
CA LYS A 69 -9.20 -14.55 14.63
C LYS A 69 -10.04 -14.43 13.36
N ALA A 70 -11.31 -14.83 13.40
CA ALA A 70 -12.22 -14.73 12.27
C ALA A 70 -12.56 -13.26 11.93
N GLU A 71 -12.86 -12.45 12.95
CA GLU A 71 -13.11 -11.01 12.78
C GLU A 71 -11.91 -10.28 12.18
N LEU A 72 -10.71 -10.54 12.72
CA LEU A 72 -9.45 -10.02 12.19
C LEU A 72 -9.23 -10.44 10.74
N GLY A 73 -9.47 -11.72 10.41
CA GLY A 73 -9.35 -12.25 9.06
C GLY A 73 -10.27 -11.53 8.07
N ASN A 74 -11.54 -11.38 8.42
CA ASN A 74 -12.52 -10.68 7.58
C ASN A 74 -12.13 -9.21 7.33
N ALA A 75 -11.70 -8.51 8.38
CA ALA A 75 -11.26 -7.12 8.28
C ALA A 75 -9.99 -6.99 7.41
N ALA A 76 -9.02 -7.90 7.59
CA ALA A 76 -7.78 -7.89 6.86
C ALA A 76 -7.99 -8.20 5.37
N TRP A 77 -8.85 -9.17 5.02
CA TRP A 77 -9.20 -9.42 3.63
C TRP A 77 -9.92 -8.25 2.99
N LYS A 78 -10.83 -7.59 3.71
CA LYS A 78 -11.46 -6.35 3.20
C LYS A 78 -10.41 -5.28 2.91
N LEU A 79 -9.44 -5.07 3.80
CA LEU A 79 -8.34 -4.13 3.57
C LEU A 79 -7.54 -4.51 2.33
N LEU A 80 -7.00 -5.73 2.26
CA LEU A 80 -6.15 -6.18 1.16
C LEU A 80 -6.84 -6.06 -0.20
N HIS A 81 -8.06 -6.60 -0.32
CA HIS A 81 -8.79 -6.55 -1.58
C HIS A 81 -9.14 -5.13 -2.00
N THR A 82 -9.48 -4.26 -1.04
CA THR A 82 -9.70 -2.83 -1.35
C THR A 82 -8.39 -2.17 -1.80
N THR A 83 -7.24 -2.48 -1.16
CA THR A 83 -5.92 -1.99 -1.61
C THR A 83 -5.62 -2.42 -3.04
N PHE A 84 -5.89 -3.69 -3.40
CA PHE A 84 -5.66 -4.18 -4.76
C PHE A 84 -6.60 -3.53 -5.78
N ALA A 85 -7.89 -3.36 -5.45
CA ALA A 85 -8.87 -2.68 -6.30
C ALA A 85 -8.53 -1.20 -6.52
N ARG A 86 -7.84 -0.55 -5.58
CA ARG A 86 -7.40 0.86 -5.71
C ARG A 86 -6.05 1.02 -6.40
N PHE A 87 -5.33 -0.07 -6.66
CA PHE A 87 -4.01 0.01 -7.27
C PHE A 87 -4.10 0.56 -8.71
N PRO A 88 -3.05 1.22 -9.25
CA PRO A 88 -3.09 1.73 -10.62
C PRO A 88 -3.13 0.63 -11.67
N ASP A 89 -3.78 0.90 -12.80
CA ASP A 89 -3.74 -0.01 -13.96
C ASP A 89 -2.33 -0.07 -14.58
N ASN A 90 -1.61 1.06 -14.57
CA ASN A 90 -0.24 1.19 -15.06
C ASN A 90 0.68 1.75 -13.94
N PRO A 91 1.10 0.91 -12.97
CA PRO A 91 1.90 1.36 -11.84
C PRO A 91 3.36 1.65 -12.23
N THR A 92 3.90 2.71 -11.66
CA THR A 92 5.33 3.03 -11.71
C THR A 92 6.17 1.95 -10.99
N PRO A 93 7.47 1.83 -11.30
CA PRO A 93 8.34 0.88 -10.60
C PRO A 93 8.34 1.03 -9.07
N ASP A 94 8.25 2.26 -8.58
CA ASP A 94 8.15 2.55 -7.14
C ASP A 94 6.85 1.98 -6.54
N GLU A 95 5.70 2.20 -7.19
CA GLU A 95 4.41 1.69 -6.73
C GLU A 95 4.37 0.15 -6.72
N GLN A 96 4.99 -0.51 -7.70
CA GLN A 96 5.13 -1.97 -7.74
C GLN A 96 5.96 -2.48 -6.55
N VAL A 97 7.09 -1.82 -6.27
CA VAL A 97 7.94 -2.13 -5.11
C VAL A 97 7.20 -1.87 -3.81
N ALA A 98 6.43 -0.79 -3.71
CA ALA A 98 5.65 -0.44 -2.54
C ALA A 98 4.57 -1.50 -2.25
N LEU A 99 3.78 -1.90 -3.24
CA LEU A 99 2.74 -2.93 -3.06
C LEU A 99 3.36 -4.29 -2.70
N LYS A 100 4.42 -4.70 -3.39
CA LYS A 100 5.14 -5.95 -3.08
C LYS A 100 5.68 -5.93 -1.65
N SER A 101 6.31 -4.84 -1.23
CA SER A 101 6.84 -4.66 0.12
C SER A 101 5.73 -4.68 1.16
N TYR A 102 4.61 -3.99 0.89
CA TYR A 102 3.42 -3.98 1.75
C TYR A 102 2.91 -5.41 2.02
N ILE A 103 2.80 -6.25 0.99
CA ILE A 103 2.32 -7.63 1.13
C ILE A 103 3.27 -8.49 1.99
N HIS A 104 4.58 -8.39 1.75
CA HIS A 104 5.57 -9.12 2.56
C HIS A 104 5.59 -8.62 4.02
N LEU A 105 5.49 -7.31 4.25
CA LEU A 105 5.40 -6.75 5.59
C LEU A 105 4.09 -7.13 6.28
N PHE A 106 2.98 -7.15 5.56
CA PHE A 106 1.69 -7.62 6.05
C PHE A 106 1.82 -9.06 6.55
N GLN A 107 2.42 -9.96 5.77
CA GLN A 107 2.66 -11.34 6.18
C GLN A 107 3.43 -11.42 7.50
N ARG A 108 4.53 -10.66 7.64
CA ARG A 108 5.38 -10.71 8.84
C ARG A 108 4.70 -10.13 10.08
N LEU A 109 3.95 -9.06 9.90
CA LEU A 109 3.33 -8.27 10.97
C LEU A 109 1.90 -8.72 11.30
N TYR A 110 1.32 -9.66 10.55
CA TYR A 110 -0.06 -10.07 10.74
C TYR A 110 -0.29 -10.62 12.16
N PRO A 111 -1.29 -10.12 12.93
CA PRO A 111 -1.41 -10.40 14.37
C PRO A 111 -1.75 -11.86 14.76
N CYS A 112 -2.01 -12.73 13.80
CA CYS A 112 -2.15 -14.17 14.01
C CYS A 112 -0.89 -14.87 13.50
N GLY A 113 0.03 -15.25 14.40
CA GLY A 113 1.33 -15.83 14.05
C GLY A 113 1.26 -17.10 13.23
N GLU A 114 0.32 -18.01 13.53
CA GLU A 114 0.11 -19.23 12.74
C GLU A 114 -0.51 -18.95 11.36
N CYS A 115 -1.30 -17.88 11.25
CA CYS A 115 -1.85 -17.43 9.97
C CYS A 115 -0.76 -16.80 9.11
N ALA A 116 0.06 -15.93 9.70
CA ALA A 116 1.23 -15.30 9.10
C ALA A 116 2.24 -16.33 8.59
N GLN A 117 2.54 -17.36 9.39
CA GLN A 117 3.45 -18.43 9.00
C GLN A 117 2.89 -19.26 7.85
N HIS A 118 1.58 -19.49 7.83
CA HIS A 118 0.94 -20.15 6.70
C HIS A 118 0.98 -19.29 5.44
N PHE A 119 0.67 -18.00 5.56
CA PHE A 119 0.69 -17.07 4.43
C PHE A 119 2.11 -16.91 3.85
N SER A 120 3.16 -17.01 4.65
CA SER A 120 4.56 -17.09 4.15
C SER A 120 4.73 -18.20 3.10
N LYS A 121 4.18 -19.39 3.35
CA LYS A 121 4.28 -20.53 2.43
C LYS A 121 3.49 -20.30 1.14
N ILE A 122 2.35 -19.60 1.26
CA ILE A 122 1.58 -19.16 0.09
C ILE A 122 2.41 -18.18 -0.74
N LEU A 123 3.05 -17.18 -0.12
CA LEU A 123 3.89 -16.21 -0.83
C LEU A 123 5.11 -16.83 -1.51
N GLU A 124 5.69 -17.89 -0.92
CA GLU A 124 6.79 -18.65 -1.53
C GLU A 124 6.34 -19.38 -2.81
N LYS A 125 5.12 -19.92 -2.83
CA LYS A 125 4.57 -20.64 -3.98
C LYS A 125 3.96 -19.72 -5.04
N PHE A 126 3.31 -18.64 -4.59
CA PHE A 126 2.54 -17.71 -5.41
C PHE A 126 3.00 -16.28 -5.10
N PRO A 127 4.13 -15.83 -5.68
CA PRO A 127 4.67 -14.52 -5.40
C PRO A 127 3.70 -13.40 -5.84
N PRO A 128 3.68 -12.25 -5.14
CA PRO A 128 2.78 -11.14 -5.46
C PRO A 128 2.89 -10.67 -6.91
N GLN A 129 1.74 -10.61 -7.60
CA GLN A 129 1.63 -10.01 -8.92
C GLN A 129 1.20 -8.55 -8.77
N VAL A 130 2.08 -7.63 -9.17
CA VAL A 130 1.93 -6.18 -8.92
C VAL A 130 2.06 -5.35 -10.19
N SER A 131 1.92 -5.98 -11.37
CA SER A 131 2.08 -5.30 -12.66
C SER A 131 0.91 -4.38 -13.04
N SER A 132 -0.27 -4.57 -12.44
CA SER A 132 -1.47 -3.76 -12.66
C SER A 132 -2.49 -4.00 -11.54
N ARG A 133 -3.54 -3.18 -11.49
CA ARG A 133 -4.74 -3.40 -10.66
C ARG A 133 -5.32 -4.80 -10.84
N SER A 134 -5.57 -5.19 -12.08
CA SER A 134 -6.18 -6.49 -12.41
C SER A 134 -5.29 -7.66 -12.01
N ALA A 135 -3.97 -7.55 -12.21
CA ALA A 135 -3.02 -8.57 -11.78
C ALA A 135 -3.00 -8.72 -10.25
N ALA A 136 -2.97 -7.60 -9.52
CA ALA A 136 -2.99 -7.60 -8.05
C ALA A 136 -4.30 -8.15 -7.48
N ALA A 137 -5.45 -7.76 -8.03
CA ALA A 137 -6.76 -8.22 -7.60
C ALA A 137 -6.96 -9.72 -7.88
N ALA A 138 -6.60 -10.18 -9.08
CA ALA A 138 -6.68 -11.60 -9.43
C ALA A 138 -5.77 -12.46 -8.55
N TRP A 139 -4.52 -12.02 -8.34
CA TRP A 139 -3.60 -12.69 -7.42
C TRP A 139 -4.14 -12.72 -5.99
N GLY A 140 -4.67 -11.60 -5.50
CA GLY A 140 -5.29 -11.48 -4.17
C GLY A 140 -6.45 -12.45 -4.00
N CYS A 141 -7.30 -12.61 -5.01
CA CYS A 141 -8.40 -13.57 -5.01
C CYS A 141 -7.89 -15.02 -4.96
N HIS A 142 -6.91 -15.34 -5.79
CA HIS A 142 -6.31 -16.69 -5.83
C HIS A 142 -5.73 -17.09 -4.47
N VAL A 143 -4.91 -16.25 -3.84
CA VAL A 143 -4.32 -16.58 -2.53
C VAL A 143 -5.34 -16.58 -1.39
N HIS A 144 -6.43 -15.83 -1.50
CA HIS A 144 -7.55 -15.93 -0.58
C HIS A 144 -8.24 -17.30 -0.71
N ASN A 145 -8.39 -17.82 -1.93
CA ASN A 145 -8.93 -19.15 -2.18
C ASN A 145 -8.03 -20.28 -1.67
N GLU A 146 -6.69 -20.13 -1.70
CA GLU A 146 -5.78 -21.09 -1.03
C GLU A 146 -6.05 -21.17 0.48
N VAL A 147 -6.40 -20.04 1.12
CA VAL A 147 -6.81 -20.02 2.53
C VAL A 147 -8.21 -20.62 2.71
N ASN A 148 -9.16 -20.32 1.83
CA ASN A 148 -10.50 -20.92 1.88
C ASN A 148 -10.43 -22.45 1.76
N GLN A 149 -9.66 -22.97 0.82
CA GLN A 149 -9.46 -24.40 0.64
C GLN A 149 -8.89 -25.05 1.91
N ARG A 150 -7.85 -24.45 2.51
CA ARG A 150 -7.30 -24.95 3.78
C ARG A 150 -8.33 -24.96 4.92
N LEU A 151 -9.22 -23.98 4.95
CA LEU A 151 -10.26 -23.84 5.97
C LEU A 151 -11.55 -24.59 5.60
N ASN A 152 -11.56 -25.38 4.52
CA ASN A 152 -12.74 -26.06 3.98
C ASN A 152 -13.94 -25.12 3.76
N LYS A 153 -13.67 -23.93 3.21
CA LYS A 153 -14.68 -22.96 2.77
C LYS A 153 -14.88 -23.05 1.27
N ASP A 154 -16.01 -22.55 0.80
CA ASP A 154 -16.30 -22.45 -0.63
C ASP A 154 -15.26 -21.60 -1.36
N ILE A 155 -14.97 -21.98 -2.60
CA ILE A 155 -14.05 -21.26 -3.47
C ILE A 155 -14.81 -20.10 -4.12
N PHE A 156 -14.23 -18.91 -4.03
CA PHE A 156 -14.78 -17.72 -4.67
C PHE A 156 -14.44 -17.69 -6.15
N ASP A 157 -15.41 -17.34 -7.00
CA ASP A 157 -15.21 -17.14 -8.43
C ASP A 157 -14.50 -15.80 -8.68
N CYS A 158 -13.20 -15.86 -8.97
CA CYS A 158 -12.38 -14.66 -9.16
C CYS A 158 -12.80 -13.79 -10.35
N SER A 159 -13.62 -14.28 -11.28
CA SER A 159 -14.18 -13.43 -12.35
C SER A 159 -15.07 -12.30 -11.80
N LYS A 160 -15.62 -12.47 -10.59
CA LYS A 160 -16.51 -11.51 -9.90
C LYS A 160 -15.78 -10.57 -8.94
N ILE A 161 -14.45 -10.60 -8.90
CA ILE A 161 -13.68 -9.87 -7.87
C ILE A 161 -13.81 -8.35 -8.02
N GLY A 162 -13.91 -7.84 -9.25
CA GLY A 162 -14.08 -6.41 -9.54
C GLY A 162 -15.40 -5.84 -9.03
N ASP A 163 -16.49 -6.59 -9.20
CA ASP A 163 -17.82 -6.19 -8.73
C ASP A 163 -17.93 -6.30 -7.21
N PHE A 164 -17.33 -7.34 -6.63
CA PHE A 164 -17.44 -7.61 -5.19
C PHE A 164 -16.60 -6.65 -4.33
N TYR A 165 -15.41 -6.29 -4.82
CA TYR A 165 -14.58 -5.23 -4.23
C TYR A 165 -14.50 -4.06 -5.20
N ASP A 166 -15.61 -3.33 -5.32
CA ASP A 166 -15.62 -2.03 -5.98
C ASP A 166 -14.48 -1.15 -5.43
N CYS A 167 -13.79 -0.46 -6.34
CA CYS A 167 -12.73 0.46 -5.98
C CYS A 167 -13.25 1.66 -5.17
N GLY A 168 -14.57 1.90 -5.08
CA GLY A 168 -15.12 3.04 -4.37
C GLY A 168 -14.56 4.36 -4.93
N CYS A 169 -14.23 4.33 -6.22
CA CYS A 169 -13.78 5.49 -6.96
C CYS A 169 -14.96 6.45 -7.05
N ALA A 170 -14.71 7.76 -6.88
CA ALA A 170 -15.74 8.74 -7.13
C ALA A 170 -16.03 8.75 -8.64
N ASP A 171 -17.29 8.62 -9.02
CA ASP A 171 -17.73 8.81 -10.40
C ASP A 171 -17.33 10.23 -10.82
N THR A 172 -16.66 10.37 -11.96
CA THR A 172 -16.39 11.70 -12.52
C THR A 172 -17.60 12.12 -13.35
N GLU A 173 -17.87 13.44 -13.45
CA GLU A 173 -19.04 13.96 -14.19
C GLU A 173 -19.06 13.56 -15.68
N GLU A 174 -17.94 13.03 -16.21
CA GLU A 174 -17.80 12.51 -17.57
C GLU A 174 -18.32 11.06 -17.73
N ASP A 175 -18.44 10.30 -16.63
CA ASP A 175 -18.95 8.93 -16.62
C ASP A 175 -20.50 8.87 -16.65
N GLU A 176 -21.18 10.00 -16.40
CA GLU A 176 -22.64 10.10 -16.35
C GLU A 176 -23.35 10.04 -17.72
N GLU A 177 -22.63 10.20 -18.84
CA GLU A 177 -23.24 10.20 -20.18
C GLU A 177 -23.27 8.81 -20.82
N SER A 178 -22.39 7.89 -20.41
CA SER A 178 -22.38 6.49 -20.89
C SER A 178 -23.29 5.54 -20.11
N ASP A 179 -23.62 5.84 -18.86
CA ASP A 179 -24.33 4.92 -17.96
C ASP A 179 -25.82 5.26 -17.72
N LYS A 180 -26.41 6.14 -18.53
CA LYS A 180 -27.88 6.39 -18.54
C LYS A 180 -28.67 5.26 -19.20
N LYS A 181 -28.35 4.01 -18.88
CA LYS A 181 -29.32 2.93 -18.88
C LYS A 181 -28.83 1.85 -17.92
N ASP A 182 -29.55 1.70 -16.82
CA ASP A 182 -29.48 0.58 -15.89
C ASP A 182 -28.39 0.63 -14.81
N SER A 183 -28.57 1.53 -13.82
CA SER A 183 -28.43 1.18 -12.40
C SER A 183 -29.06 2.24 -11.49
N LYS A 184 -30.20 1.92 -10.88
CA LYS A 184 -30.69 2.59 -9.67
C LYS A 184 -30.73 1.55 -8.56
N VAL A 185 -29.68 1.45 -7.76
CA VAL A 185 -29.78 0.86 -6.42
C VAL A 185 -29.02 1.75 -5.44
N SER A 186 -29.79 2.29 -4.51
CA SER A 186 -29.33 3.13 -3.41
C SER A 186 -28.40 2.36 -2.49
N ALA A 187 -27.37 3.04 -1.99
CA ALA A 187 -26.64 2.63 -0.81
C ALA A 187 -27.61 2.33 0.35
N HIS A 188 -27.21 1.39 1.19
CA HIS A 188 -27.78 0.99 2.49
C HIS A 188 -28.61 -0.31 2.54
N GLU A 189 -27.97 -1.44 2.26
CA GLU A 189 -28.02 -2.72 3.00
C GLU A 189 -27.07 -3.68 2.25
N LYS A 190 -26.38 -4.60 2.93
CA LYS A 190 -25.67 -5.70 2.23
C LYS A 190 -26.71 -6.79 1.93
N PRO A 191 -27.08 -7.08 0.66
CA PRO A 191 -27.91 -8.22 0.36
C PRO A 191 -27.04 -9.36 -0.20
N ASP A 192 -27.44 -10.59 0.12
CA ASP A 192 -27.02 -11.78 -0.64
C ASP A 192 -27.47 -11.66 -2.11
N MET A 193 -26.65 -12.14 -3.04
CA MET A 193 -26.74 -11.94 -4.50
C MET A 193 -27.95 -12.62 -5.18
N PRO A 194 -28.62 -11.96 -6.16
CA PRO A 194 -29.41 -12.64 -7.19
C PRO A 194 -28.64 -12.85 -8.51
N ALA A 195 -28.99 -13.94 -9.21
CA ALA A 195 -28.27 -14.56 -10.33
C ALA A 195 -28.62 -14.03 -11.74
N ASP A 196 -28.84 -12.73 -11.88
CA ASP A 196 -29.30 -12.11 -13.12
C ASP A 196 -28.50 -10.83 -13.36
N ARG A 197 -27.37 -10.96 -14.08
CA ARG A 197 -26.87 -9.97 -15.06
C ARG A 197 -25.66 -10.53 -15.85
N VAL A 198 -25.82 -11.72 -16.41
CA VAL A 198 -24.87 -12.27 -17.40
C VAL A 198 -25.16 -11.60 -18.74
N GLU A 199 -24.48 -10.49 -19.06
CA GLU A 199 -24.06 -10.08 -20.42
C GLU A 199 -23.70 -8.60 -20.48
N LYS A 200 -22.40 -8.32 -20.40
CA LYS A 200 -21.62 -7.45 -21.30
C LYS A 200 -20.34 -7.09 -20.58
N LEU A 201 -19.21 -7.56 -21.10
CA LEU A 201 -17.90 -6.90 -21.01
C LEU A 201 -16.95 -7.66 -21.97
N SER A 202 -17.23 -7.59 -23.27
CA SER A 202 -16.18 -7.73 -24.28
C SER A 202 -15.54 -6.35 -24.42
N GLY A 203 -14.43 -6.14 -23.70
CA GLY A 203 -13.61 -4.94 -23.81
C GLY A 203 -13.05 -4.79 -25.23
N ASP A 204 -13.14 -3.56 -25.74
CA ASP A 204 -12.59 -3.09 -27.00
C ASP A 204 -11.05 -3.22 -26.98
N ASN A 205 -10.55 -4.31 -27.58
CA ASN A 205 -9.18 -4.56 -28.09
C ASN A 205 -8.84 -6.06 -28.21
N GLY A 206 -9.84 -6.95 -28.25
CA GLY A 206 -9.75 -8.22 -28.99
C GLY A 206 -8.57 -9.16 -28.67
N ARG A 207 -8.03 -9.13 -27.44
CA ARG A 207 -7.02 -10.08 -26.99
C ARG A 207 -7.54 -10.84 -25.78
N GLU A 208 -7.94 -12.09 -26.04
CA GLU A 208 -8.31 -13.06 -25.02
C GLU A 208 -7.10 -13.27 -24.09
N VAL A 209 -7.20 -12.81 -22.85
CA VAL A 209 -6.18 -13.04 -21.83
C VAL A 209 -6.44 -14.42 -21.25
N ASP A 210 -5.56 -15.37 -21.59
CA ASP A 210 -5.55 -16.70 -21.00
C ASP A 210 -5.12 -16.62 -19.52
N LEU A 211 -6.10 -16.30 -18.67
CA LEU A 211 -5.96 -16.24 -17.22
C LEU A 211 -5.52 -17.59 -16.64
N VAL A 212 -5.89 -18.71 -17.26
CA VAL A 212 -5.54 -20.05 -16.77
C VAL A 212 -4.05 -20.33 -16.95
N GLY A 213 -3.49 -19.96 -18.11
CA GLY A 213 -2.05 -20.09 -18.38
C GLY A 213 -1.16 -19.21 -17.49
N ILE A 214 -1.63 -18.00 -17.14
CA ILE A 214 -0.92 -17.09 -16.21
C ILE A 214 -0.94 -17.65 -14.78
N LEU A 215 -2.06 -18.23 -14.35
CA LEU A 215 -2.24 -18.78 -12.99
C LEU A 215 -1.45 -20.08 -12.75
N ASN A 216 -1.12 -20.83 -13.82
CA ASN A 216 -0.38 -22.10 -13.72
C ASN A 216 1.13 -21.97 -13.96
N GLY A 217 1.64 -20.79 -14.31
CA GLY A 217 3.08 -20.56 -14.53
C GLY A 217 3.64 -21.22 -15.79
N GLU A 218 2.80 -21.56 -16.76
CA GLU A 218 3.19 -22.33 -17.96
C GLU A 218 3.79 -21.48 -19.10
N LYS A 219 3.82 -20.14 -18.98
CA LYS A 219 4.46 -19.28 -20.00
C LYS A 219 5.06 -17.98 -19.41
N PRO A 220 6.37 -17.72 -19.60
CA PRO A 220 6.92 -16.39 -19.38
C PRO A 220 6.38 -15.41 -20.43
N LEU A 221 6.12 -14.16 -20.04
CA LEU A 221 5.93 -13.05 -20.98
C LEU A 221 7.20 -12.87 -21.81
N GLU A 222 7.18 -13.34 -23.07
CA GLU A 222 8.22 -12.99 -24.04
C GLU A 222 8.15 -11.47 -24.29
N LEU A 223 9.21 -10.78 -23.86
CA LEU A 223 9.60 -9.48 -24.37
C LEU A 223 10.00 -9.67 -25.83
N GLU A 224 9.07 -9.43 -26.77
CA GLU A 224 9.46 -9.23 -28.16
C GLU A 224 10.25 -7.92 -28.25
N LYS A 225 11.53 -8.07 -28.61
CA LYS A 225 12.38 -6.98 -29.06
C LYS A 225 11.84 -6.50 -30.41
N GLU A 226 11.38 -5.27 -30.48
CA GLU A 226 11.13 -4.62 -31.76
C GLU A 226 12.45 -4.34 -32.49
N GLY A 227 12.47 -4.69 -33.77
CA GLY A 227 13.40 -4.17 -34.77
C GLY A 227 12.79 -2.98 -35.51
#